data_AF-X7FAF6-F1
#
_entry.id   AF-X7FAF6-F1
#
_cell.length_a   1.000
_cell.length_b   1.000
_cell.length_c   1.000
_cell.angle_alpha   90.00
_cell.angle_beta   90.00
_cell.angle_gamma   90.00
#
_symmetry.space_group_name_H-M   'P 1'
#
loop_
_entity.id
_entity.type
_entity.pdbx_description
1 polymer ?
#
loop_
_entity_poly.entity_id
_entity_poly.type
_entity_poly.pdbx_seq_one_letter_code
_entity_poly.pdbx_strand_id
1 'polypeptide(L)'
;MLAWLQENHATVSLVVNAVSAVVWLVYLQIFLLSFLGERRSVIVIHIGGSRGQSARVFISNLGSTPIYLVGILMRLNSGEDSHLAAVTDRDELNAQDLERASDRTTQGPLSPGGFRDIGDFATLRERARLTAGRKTLPAHPEEIVIYVVAQSGNRGRLVGCRQLFCRNQQSEEDDYVPKELSVKQIPNLRRARYRELLDTLR
;
A
#
# COMPACT_ATOMS: atom_id res chain seq x y z
N MET A 1 12.69 1.46 65.83
CA MET A 1 12.40 1.23 64.40
C MET A 1 10.92 0.91 64.16
N LEU A 2 10.34 -0.11 64.83
CA LEU A 2 8.90 -0.44 64.77
C LEU A 2 7.97 0.71 65.24
N ALA A 3 8.30 1.40 66.34
CA ALA A 3 7.51 2.52 66.85
C ALA A 3 7.47 3.73 65.89
N TRP A 4 8.59 4.05 65.23
CA TRP A 4 8.67 5.12 64.23
C TRP A 4 7.81 4.82 62.99
N LEU A 5 7.76 3.55 62.59
CA LEU A 5 6.92 3.06 61.50
C LEU A 5 5.42 3.12 61.84
N GLN A 6 5.05 2.87 63.10
CA GLN A 6 3.66 3.03 63.55
C GLN A 6 3.23 4.50 63.57
N GLU A 7 4.10 5.40 64.01
CA GLU A 7 3.80 6.84 64.10
C GLU A 7 3.71 7.51 62.72
N ASN A 8 4.53 7.07 61.76
CA ASN A 8 4.59 7.62 60.40
C ASN A 8 3.84 6.76 59.36
N HIS A 9 3.04 5.79 59.81
CA HIS A 9 2.38 4.82 58.93
C HIS A 9 1.54 5.47 57.83
N ALA A 10 0.85 6.58 58.14
CA ALA A 10 0.05 7.31 57.17
C ALA A 10 0.89 7.90 56.04
N THR A 11 2.02 8.55 56.36
CA THR A 11 2.93 9.14 55.37
C THR A 11 3.59 8.07 54.51
N VAL A 12 4.06 6.98 55.14
CA VAL A 12 4.66 5.85 54.42
C VAL A 12 3.65 5.20 53.48
N SER A 13 2.41 4.97 53.94
CA SER A 13 1.35 4.42 53.10
C SER A 13 0.98 5.33 51.94
N LEU A 14 0.88 6.65 52.16
CA LEU A 14 0.64 7.63 51.11
C LEU A 14 1.75 7.59 50.04
N VAL A 15 3.01 7.54 50.46
CA VAL A 15 4.16 7.46 49.55
C VAL A 15 4.13 6.14 48.76
N VAL A 16 3.89 5.01 49.41
CA VAL A 16 3.79 3.71 48.74
C VAL A 16 2.65 3.73 47.71
N ASN A 17 1.47 4.23 48.08
CA ASN A 17 0.33 4.33 47.17
C ASN A 17 0.63 5.27 45.99
N ALA A 18 1.30 6.40 46.22
CA ALA A 18 1.70 7.33 45.17
C ALA A 18 2.71 6.68 44.21
N VAL A 19 3.72 5.98 44.73
CA VAL A 19 4.69 5.24 43.93
C VAL A 19 3.99 4.14 43.11
N SER A 20 3.09 3.38 43.73
CA SER A 20 2.28 2.38 43.02
C SER A 20 1.44 3.00 41.91
N ALA A 21 0.81 4.15 42.14
CA ALA A 21 0.05 4.86 41.11
C ALA A 21 0.95 5.32 39.94
N VAL A 22 2.16 5.79 40.21
CA VAL A 22 3.14 6.14 39.17
C VAL A 22 3.55 4.92 38.35
N VAL A 23 3.81 3.78 39.00
CA VAL A 23 4.12 2.53 38.29
C VAL A 23 2.98 2.12 37.36
N TRP A 24 1.73 2.22 37.83
CA TRP A 24 0.56 1.95 36.99
C TRP A 24 0.44 2.92 35.80
N LEU A 25 0.72 4.22 36.00
CA LEU A 25 0.74 5.20 34.91
C LEU A 25 1.82 4.91 33.87
N VAL A 26 3.02 4.52 34.30
CA VAL A 26 4.11 4.11 33.40
C VAL A 26 3.69 2.87 32.60
N TYR A 27 3.12 1.87 33.27
CA TYR A 27 2.65 0.66 32.60
C TYR A 27 1.54 0.97 31.58
N LEU A 28 0.58 1.82 31.96
CA LEU A 28 -0.49 2.27 31.06
C LEU A 28 0.08 3.03 29.86
N GLN A 29 1.07 3.88 30.06
CA GLN A 29 1.72 4.63 28.99
C GLN A 29 2.42 3.70 27.99
N ILE A 30 3.18 2.71 28.49
CA ILE A 30 3.83 1.70 27.64
C ILE A 30 2.77 0.93 26.85
N PHE A 31 1.71 0.46 27.52
CA PHE A 31 0.62 -0.26 26.89
C PHE A 31 -0.06 0.55 25.77
N LEU A 32 -0.35 1.83 26.02
CA LEU A 32 -0.94 2.72 25.03
C LEU A 32 0.01 2.90 23.83
N LEU A 33 1.29 3.16 24.06
CA LEU A 33 2.26 3.33 22.97
C LEU A 33 2.37 2.08 22.08
N SER A 34 2.43 0.90 22.68
CA SER A 34 2.42 -0.37 21.95
C SER A 34 1.15 -0.52 21.11
N PHE A 35 -0.01 -0.23 21.69
CA PHE A 35 -1.30 -0.38 21.01
C PHE A 35 -1.51 0.62 19.85
N LEU A 36 -0.94 1.83 19.95
CA LEU A 36 -0.99 2.84 18.89
C LEU A 36 -0.01 2.55 17.73
N GLY A 37 1.11 1.86 17.98
CA GLY A 37 2.16 1.59 16.98
C GLY A 37 1.84 0.49 15.98
N GLU A 38 1.21 -0.61 16.43
CA GLU A 38 1.08 -1.87 15.68
C GLU A 38 0.04 -1.88 14.54
N ARG A 39 -0.59 -0.75 14.18
CA ARG A 39 -1.76 -0.76 13.28
C ARG A 39 -1.53 -0.14 11.90
N ARG A 40 -0.28 0.07 11.48
CA ARG A 40 0.01 0.69 10.18
C ARG A 40 0.12 -0.37 9.09
N SER A 41 -0.81 -0.34 8.14
CA SER A 41 -0.65 -1.02 6.85
C SER A 41 0.42 -0.28 6.04
N VAL A 42 1.50 -0.97 5.68
CA VAL A 42 2.56 -0.43 4.83
C VAL A 42 2.53 -1.20 3.53
N ILE A 43 2.17 -0.53 2.43
CA ILE A 43 2.09 -1.16 1.12
C ILE A 43 3.29 -0.72 0.29
N VAL A 44 4.09 -1.66 -0.17
CA VAL A 44 5.26 -1.38 -1.01
C VAL A 44 5.02 -1.88 -2.42
N ILE A 45 5.40 -1.08 -3.40
CA ILE A 45 5.45 -1.41 -4.81
C ILE A 45 6.93 -1.51 -5.16
N HIS A 46 7.38 -2.69 -5.57
CA HIS A 46 8.78 -2.92 -5.92
C HIS A 46 8.87 -3.61 -7.27
N ILE A 47 10.01 -3.42 -7.93
CA ILE A 47 10.34 -4.11 -9.18
C ILE A 47 11.31 -5.24 -8.84
N GLY A 48 11.08 -6.42 -9.40
CA GLY A 48 11.97 -7.57 -9.27
C GLY A 48 11.98 -8.45 -10.51
N GLY A 49 13.04 -9.24 -10.67
CA GLY A 49 13.23 -10.10 -11.84
C GLY A 49 14.35 -9.63 -12.77
N SER A 50 14.30 -10.07 -14.03
CA SER A 50 15.25 -9.69 -15.08
C SER A 50 15.22 -8.17 -15.31
N ARG A 51 16.38 -7.58 -15.64
CA ARG A 51 16.48 -6.17 -16.05
C ARG A 51 15.77 -5.96 -17.39
N GLY A 52 15.32 -4.73 -17.68
CA GLY A 52 14.68 -4.35 -18.95
C GLY A 52 13.16 -4.59 -18.98
N GLN A 53 12.59 -4.81 -20.17
CA GLN A 53 11.13 -4.91 -20.37
C GLN A 53 10.45 -6.05 -19.59
N SER A 54 11.21 -7.07 -19.16
CA SER A 54 10.71 -8.21 -18.40
C SER A 54 10.70 -7.99 -16.88
N ALA A 55 11.02 -6.78 -16.43
CA ALA A 55 11.02 -6.45 -15.01
C ALA A 55 9.59 -6.48 -14.47
N ARG A 56 9.35 -7.32 -13.45
CA ARG A 56 8.01 -7.54 -12.91
C ARG A 56 7.76 -6.64 -11.72
N VAL A 57 6.56 -6.12 -11.63
CA VAL A 57 6.11 -5.27 -10.54
C VAL A 57 5.37 -6.12 -9.51
N PHE A 58 5.68 -5.89 -8.24
CA PHE A 58 5.10 -6.61 -7.12
C PHE A 58 4.53 -5.63 -6.10
N ILE A 59 3.39 -5.98 -5.52
CA ILE A 59 2.77 -5.28 -4.41
C ILE A 59 2.93 -6.13 -3.15
N SER A 60 3.58 -5.59 -2.12
CA SER A 60 3.80 -6.26 -0.85
C SER A 60 3.09 -5.57 0.30
N ASN A 61 2.56 -6.37 1.22
CA ASN A 61 2.08 -5.90 2.51
C ASN A 61 3.18 -6.05 3.56
N LEU A 62 3.87 -4.96 3.89
CA LEU A 62 4.82 -4.90 5.00
C LEU A 62 4.15 -4.44 6.31
N GLY A 63 2.84 -4.24 6.30
CA GLY A 63 2.08 -3.98 7.52
C GLY A 63 1.91 -5.24 8.36
N SER A 64 1.66 -5.04 9.65
CA SER A 64 1.35 -6.06 10.66
C SER A 64 -0.09 -6.61 10.58
N THR A 65 -0.93 -6.05 9.70
CA THR A 65 -2.34 -6.44 9.56
C THR A 65 -2.63 -6.87 8.12
N PRO A 66 -3.52 -7.86 7.91
CA PRO A 66 -3.92 -8.23 6.56
C PRO A 66 -4.63 -7.06 5.88
N ILE A 67 -4.39 -6.94 4.57
CA ILE A 67 -5.07 -5.97 3.71
C ILE A 67 -5.81 -6.73 2.61
N TYR A 68 -6.90 -6.15 2.10
CA TYR A 68 -7.54 -6.64 0.89
C TYR A 68 -7.21 -5.68 -0.25
N LEU A 69 -6.53 -6.14 -1.29
CA LEU A 69 -6.24 -5.34 -2.48
C LEU A 69 -7.56 -5.06 -3.21
N VAL A 70 -7.97 -3.79 -3.25
CA VAL A 70 -9.22 -3.35 -3.87
C VAL A 70 -8.99 -2.99 -5.33
N GLY A 71 -7.86 -2.33 -5.62
CA GLY A 71 -7.57 -1.97 -6.99
C GLY A 71 -6.19 -1.38 -7.20
N ILE A 72 -5.77 -1.45 -8.45
CA ILE A 72 -4.53 -0.91 -8.98
C ILE A 72 -4.90 0.00 -10.15
N LEU A 73 -4.41 1.23 -10.09
CA LEU A 73 -4.55 2.21 -11.15
C LEU A 73 -3.16 2.55 -11.70
N MET A 74 -3.08 2.69 -13.01
CA MET A 74 -1.88 3.14 -13.70
C MET A 74 -2.16 4.49 -14.32
N ARG A 75 -1.27 5.45 -14.07
CA ARG A 75 -1.23 6.72 -14.79
C ARG A 75 -0.04 6.73 -15.73
N LEU A 76 -0.28 7.04 -16.98
CA LEU A 76 0.72 7.23 -18.02
C LEU A 76 0.83 8.72 -18.32
N ASN A 77 2.03 9.29 -18.20
CA ASN A 77 2.29 10.69 -18.52
C ASN A 77 3.21 10.78 -19.74
N SER A 78 2.91 11.69 -20.67
CA SER A 78 3.74 12.03 -21.81
C SER A 78 3.62 13.53 -22.07
N GLY A 79 4.62 14.30 -21.65
CA GLY A 79 4.53 15.77 -21.69
C GLY A 79 3.34 16.30 -20.89
N GLU A 80 2.43 17.02 -21.56
CA GLU A 80 1.21 17.58 -20.96
C GLU A 80 0.06 16.55 -20.86
N ASP A 81 0.14 15.46 -21.60
CA ASP A 81 -0.91 14.44 -21.63
C ASP A 81 -0.74 13.46 -20.47
N SER A 82 -1.84 13.24 -19.75
CA SER A 82 -1.91 12.29 -18.64
C SER A 82 -3.16 11.43 -18.74
N HIS A 83 -2.96 10.11 -18.77
CA HIS A 83 -4.04 9.13 -18.85
C HIS A 83 -4.04 8.23 -17.64
N LEU A 84 -5.19 8.13 -16.97
CA LEU A 84 -5.40 7.20 -15.87
C LEU A 84 -6.22 6.01 -16.39
N ALA A 85 -5.80 4.79 -16.04
CA ALA A 85 -6.46 3.54 -16.38
C ALA A 85 -6.50 2.60 -15.17
N ALA A 86 -7.55 1.80 -15.00
CA ALA A 86 -7.51 0.68 -14.06
C ALA A 86 -6.78 -0.51 -14.70
N VAL A 87 -5.87 -1.11 -13.94
CA VAL A 87 -5.07 -2.29 -14.33
C VAL A 87 -5.24 -3.42 -13.32
N THR A 88 -6.37 -3.38 -12.61
CA THR A 88 -6.70 -4.30 -11.51
C THR A 88 -7.06 -5.67 -12.05
N ASP A 89 -7.93 -5.68 -13.06
CA ASP A 89 -8.34 -6.89 -13.74
C ASP A 89 -7.35 -7.22 -14.85
N ARG A 90 -7.09 -8.50 -15.00
CA ARG A 90 -6.14 -9.07 -15.95
C ARG A 90 -6.83 -9.31 -17.29
N ASP A 91 -7.37 -8.25 -17.86
CA ASP A 91 -8.11 -8.31 -19.11
C ASP A 91 -7.24 -8.64 -20.33
N GLU A 92 -5.92 -8.59 -20.19
CA GLU A 92 -4.99 -9.12 -21.19
C GLU A 92 -5.06 -10.64 -21.33
N LEU A 93 -5.57 -11.34 -20.31
CA LEU A 93 -5.68 -12.80 -20.32
C LEU A 93 -6.99 -13.24 -20.95
N ASN A 94 -6.93 -14.20 -21.84
CA ASN A 94 -8.11 -14.81 -22.41
C ASN A 94 -8.80 -15.69 -21.36
N ALA A 95 -10.12 -15.61 -21.27
CA ALA A 95 -10.91 -16.35 -20.29
C ALA A 95 -10.80 -17.88 -20.44
N GLN A 96 -10.42 -18.36 -21.63
CA GLN A 96 -10.26 -19.78 -21.94
C GLN A 96 -8.92 -20.36 -21.46
N ASP A 97 -7.93 -19.50 -21.22
CA ASP A 97 -6.57 -19.91 -20.84
C ASP A 97 -6.37 -19.97 -19.32
N LEU A 98 -7.44 -19.75 -18.53
CA LEU A 98 -7.37 -19.63 -17.08
C LEU A 98 -7.99 -20.84 -16.39
N GLU A 99 -7.23 -21.46 -15.49
CA GLU A 99 -7.73 -22.57 -14.66
C GLU A 99 -8.80 -22.14 -13.66
N ARG A 100 -8.74 -20.88 -13.17
CA ARG A 100 -9.73 -20.32 -12.24
C ARG A 100 -10.14 -18.92 -12.67
N ALA A 101 -11.44 -18.63 -12.55
CA ALA A 101 -11.96 -17.29 -12.80
C ALA A 101 -11.36 -16.22 -11.86
N SER A 102 -10.90 -16.62 -10.66
CA SER A 102 -10.19 -15.74 -9.72
C SER A 102 -8.85 -15.22 -10.27
N ASP A 103 -8.24 -15.94 -11.21
CA ASP A 103 -6.94 -15.58 -11.77
C ASP A 103 -7.05 -14.41 -12.77
N ARG A 104 -8.29 -14.04 -13.14
CA ARG A 104 -8.59 -12.82 -13.92
C ARG A 104 -8.46 -11.53 -13.14
N THR A 105 -8.30 -11.56 -11.82
CA THR A 105 -8.19 -10.33 -11.04
C THR A 105 -6.96 -10.36 -10.17
N THR A 106 -6.37 -9.18 -9.99
CA THR A 106 -5.28 -8.99 -9.04
C THR A 106 -5.83 -8.72 -7.63
N GLN A 107 -7.15 -8.53 -7.48
CA GLN A 107 -7.81 -8.31 -6.20
C GLN A 107 -7.69 -9.53 -5.29
N GLY A 108 -7.70 -9.27 -3.98
CA GLY A 108 -7.73 -10.33 -2.99
C GLY A 108 -7.02 -9.99 -1.68
N PRO A 109 -7.12 -10.89 -0.70
CA PRO A 109 -6.43 -10.72 0.57
C PRO A 109 -4.91 -10.84 0.39
N LEU A 110 -4.18 -10.01 1.15
CA LEU A 110 -2.74 -10.03 1.25
C LEU A 110 -2.35 -10.03 2.73
N SER A 111 -1.87 -11.19 3.18
CA SER A 111 -1.37 -11.39 4.54
C SER A 111 -0.16 -10.49 4.84
N PRO A 112 0.12 -10.18 6.12
CA PRO A 112 1.39 -9.56 6.52
C PRO A 112 2.59 -10.32 5.94
N GLY A 113 3.54 -9.61 5.34
CA GLY A 113 4.70 -10.17 4.64
C GLY A 113 4.41 -10.78 3.26
N GLY A 114 3.13 -10.90 2.87
CA GLY A 114 2.73 -11.43 1.57
C GLY A 114 2.95 -10.43 0.44
N PHE A 115 3.07 -10.96 -0.79
CA PHE A 115 3.19 -10.17 -2.01
C PHE A 115 2.28 -10.70 -3.13
N ARG A 116 1.95 -9.81 -4.06
CA ARG A 116 1.17 -10.10 -5.26
C ARG A 116 1.95 -9.60 -6.46
N ASP A 117 2.18 -10.48 -7.42
CA ASP A 117 2.72 -10.15 -8.73
C ASP A 117 1.61 -9.51 -9.59
N ILE A 118 1.92 -8.36 -10.19
CA ILE A 118 0.97 -7.64 -11.03
C ILE A 118 1.35 -7.68 -12.51
N GLY A 119 2.51 -8.24 -12.85
CA GLY A 119 3.06 -8.31 -14.21
C GLY A 119 4.15 -7.27 -14.49
N ASP A 120 4.66 -7.29 -15.71
CA ASP A 120 5.60 -6.29 -16.22
C ASP A 120 4.89 -5.03 -16.74
N PHE A 121 5.67 -4.00 -17.10
CA PHE A 121 5.12 -2.74 -17.59
C PHE A 121 4.38 -2.89 -18.92
N ALA A 122 4.82 -3.79 -19.81
CA ALA A 122 4.15 -4.03 -21.08
C ALA A 122 2.74 -4.61 -20.86
N THR A 123 2.63 -5.61 -19.99
CA THR A 123 1.37 -6.25 -19.57
C THR A 123 0.43 -5.23 -18.92
N LEU A 124 0.94 -4.41 -18.01
CA LEU A 124 0.13 -3.40 -17.33
C LEU A 124 -0.35 -2.30 -18.29
N ARG A 125 0.46 -1.93 -19.29
CA ARG A 125 0.05 -1.01 -20.35
C ARG A 125 -1.01 -1.61 -21.25
N GLU A 126 -0.92 -2.90 -21.57
CA GLU A 126 -1.94 -3.60 -22.33
C GLU A 126 -3.28 -3.61 -21.58
N ARG A 127 -3.26 -3.93 -20.28
CA ARG A 127 -4.45 -3.76 -19.40
C ARG A 127 -5.01 -2.35 -19.46
N ALA A 128 -4.13 -1.35 -19.33
CA ALA A 128 -4.55 0.05 -19.40
C ALA A 128 -5.25 0.37 -20.73
N ARG A 129 -4.76 -0.19 -21.85
CA ARG A 129 -5.35 -0.04 -23.18
C ARG A 129 -6.72 -0.67 -23.30
N LEU A 130 -6.88 -1.89 -22.81
CA LEU A 130 -8.16 -2.60 -22.82
C LEU A 130 -9.20 -1.86 -21.96
N THR A 131 -8.81 -1.35 -20.80
CA THR A 131 -9.70 -0.60 -19.91
C THR A 131 -10.04 0.81 -20.43
N ALA A 132 -9.09 1.51 -21.06
CA ALA A 132 -9.29 2.89 -21.52
C ALA A 132 -10.21 3.02 -22.75
N GLY A 133 -10.57 1.89 -23.40
CA GLY A 133 -11.45 1.86 -24.56
C GLY A 133 -10.87 2.60 -25.77
N ARG A 134 -11.63 3.56 -26.34
CA ARG A 134 -11.23 4.32 -27.54
C ARG A 134 -10.18 5.42 -27.29
N LYS A 135 -9.75 5.64 -26.05
CA LYS A 135 -8.74 6.67 -25.74
C LYS A 135 -7.37 6.18 -26.19
N THR A 136 -6.71 6.95 -27.06
CA THR A 136 -5.33 6.69 -27.46
C THR A 136 -4.42 6.92 -26.27
N LEU A 137 -3.74 5.87 -25.81
CA LEU A 137 -2.72 5.97 -24.77
C LEU A 137 -1.37 6.30 -25.40
N PRO A 138 -0.49 7.03 -24.70
CA PRO A 138 0.86 7.29 -25.18
C PRO A 138 1.61 5.97 -25.39
N ALA A 139 2.22 5.83 -26.57
CA ALA A 139 2.98 4.64 -26.94
C ALA A 139 4.28 4.49 -26.11
N HIS A 140 4.88 5.60 -25.69
CA HIS A 140 6.08 5.61 -24.86
C HIS A 140 5.97 6.70 -23.79
N PRO A 141 5.28 6.43 -22.67
CA PRO A 141 5.15 7.41 -21.59
C PRO A 141 6.51 7.71 -20.97
N GLU A 142 6.76 8.97 -20.64
CA GLU A 142 7.99 9.39 -19.96
C GLU A 142 7.97 8.99 -18.49
N GLU A 143 6.78 9.03 -17.89
CA GLU A 143 6.56 8.68 -16.50
C GLU A 143 5.32 7.77 -16.34
N ILE A 144 5.45 6.78 -15.45
CA ILE A 144 4.37 5.88 -15.06
C ILE A 144 4.16 6.01 -13.55
N VAL A 145 2.93 6.25 -13.11
CA VAL A 145 2.56 6.22 -11.69
C VAL A 145 1.64 5.05 -11.43
N ILE A 146 2.04 4.16 -10.53
CA ILE A 146 1.19 3.07 -10.05
C ILE A 146 0.58 3.50 -8.73
N TYR A 147 -0.75 3.48 -8.67
CA TYR A 147 -1.54 3.67 -7.46
C TYR A 147 -2.09 2.33 -7.01
N VAL A 148 -1.90 2.03 -5.74
CA VAL A 148 -2.48 0.85 -5.11
C VAL A 148 -3.49 1.31 -4.08
N VAL A 149 -4.67 0.68 -4.10
CA VAL A 149 -5.73 0.89 -3.13
C VAL A 149 -6.06 -0.44 -2.48
N ALA A 150 -6.06 -0.44 -1.15
CA ALA A 150 -6.39 -1.60 -0.36
C ALA A 150 -7.30 -1.21 0.81
N GLN A 151 -7.97 -2.20 1.36
CA GLN A 151 -8.76 -2.08 2.57
C GLN A 151 -8.01 -2.73 3.73
N SER A 152 -7.77 -1.98 4.80
CA SER A 152 -7.15 -2.53 6.02
C SER A 152 -8.14 -3.43 6.76
N GLY A 153 -7.70 -4.63 7.14
CA GLY A 153 -8.54 -5.61 7.83
C GLY A 153 -9.02 -5.20 9.23
N ASN A 154 -8.34 -4.27 9.90
CA ASN A 154 -8.66 -3.88 11.28
C ASN A 154 -9.88 -2.95 11.40
N ARG A 155 -10.08 -2.06 10.41
CA ARG A 155 -11.14 -1.03 10.47
C ARG A 155 -11.91 -0.83 9.17
N GLY A 156 -11.69 -1.68 8.16
CA GLY A 156 -12.31 -1.54 6.84
C GLY A 156 -11.96 -0.22 6.14
N ARG A 157 -10.90 0.46 6.60
CA ARG A 157 -10.47 1.75 6.08
C ARG A 157 -9.72 1.57 4.78
N LEU A 158 -9.99 2.43 3.80
CA LEU A 158 -9.18 2.50 2.60
C LEU A 158 -7.82 3.13 2.89
N VAL A 159 -6.80 2.40 2.51
CA VAL A 159 -5.40 2.81 2.52
C VAL A 159 -4.91 2.70 1.09
N GLY A 160 -3.95 3.52 0.72
CA GLY A 160 -3.33 3.40 -0.58
C GLY A 160 -1.88 3.79 -0.52
N CYS A 161 -1.20 3.60 -1.63
CA CYS A 161 0.13 4.11 -1.83
C CYS A 161 0.32 4.40 -3.32
N ARG A 162 1.38 5.16 -3.63
CA ARG A 162 1.77 5.39 -5.01
C ARG A 162 3.28 5.29 -5.16
N GLN A 163 3.71 4.80 -6.31
CA GLN A 163 5.11 4.82 -6.73
C GLN A 163 5.22 5.38 -8.14
N LEU A 164 6.23 6.23 -8.34
CA LEU A 164 6.52 6.87 -9.61
C LEU A 164 7.73 6.19 -10.26
N PHE A 165 7.61 5.90 -11.54
CA PHE A 165 8.63 5.28 -12.37
C PHE A 165 8.92 6.19 -13.57
N CYS A 166 10.19 6.38 -13.87
CA CYS A 166 10.64 7.16 -15.02
C CYS A 166 11.23 6.22 -16.06
N ARG A 167 10.99 6.53 -17.34
CA ARG A 167 11.59 5.80 -18.44
C ARG A 167 13.11 5.97 -18.41
N ASN A 168 13.83 4.87 -18.56
CA ASN A 168 15.29 4.88 -18.64
C ASN A 168 15.72 5.37 -20.03
N GLN A 169 16.21 6.60 -20.12
CA GLN A 169 16.63 7.20 -21.40
C GLN A 169 17.87 6.55 -22.03
N GLN A 170 18.61 5.72 -21.27
CA GLN A 170 19.82 5.06 -21.75
C GLN A 170 19.55 3.69 -22.39
N SER A 171 18.30 3.21 -22.30
CA SER A 171 17.87 1.94 -22.88
C SER A 171 17.06 2.22 -24.15
N GLU A 172 17.36 1.52 -25.25
CA GLU A 172 16.47 1.52 -26.42
C GLU A 172 15.14 0.81 -26.13
N GLU A 173 15.15 -0.04 -25.11
CA GLU A 173 13.98 -0.78 -24.64
C GLU A 173 13.19 0.04 -23.61
N ASP A 174 11.85 -0.10 -23.60
CA ASP A 174 10.94 0.54 -22.64
C ASP A 174 11.14 0.01 -21.20
N ASP A 175 12.24 0.43 -20.59
CA ASP A 175 12.64 0.14 -19.22
C ASP A 175 12.23 1.30 -18.30
N TYR A 176 11.69 0.97 -17.12
CA TYR A 176 11.20 1.95 -16.17
C TYR A 176 11.81 1.72 -14.80
N VAL A 177 12.41 2.76 -14.25
CA VAL A 177 13.09 2.71 -12.95
C VAL A 177 12.33 3.52 -11.91
N PRO A 178 12.30 3.09 -10.63
CA PRO A 178 11.67 3.87 -9.58
C PRO A 178 12.39 5.20 -9.40
N LYS A 179 11.64 6.32 -9.41
CA LYS A 179 12.20 7.65 -9.15
C LYS A 179 12.56 7.84 -7.67
N GLU A 180 11.78 7.22 -6.79
CA GLU A 180 11.96 7.28 -5.34
C GLU A 180 12.17 5.86 -4.79
N LEU A 181 13.12 5.71 -3.86
CA LEU A 181 13.35 4.44 -3.15
C LEU A 181 12.17 4.04 -2.28
N SER A 182 11.45 5.04 -1.73
CA SER A 182 10.34 4.84 -0.81
C SER A 182 9.01 5.13 -1.48
N VAL A 183 8.03 4.28 -1.21
CA VAL A 183 6.67 4.43 -1.75
C VAL A 183 5.90 5.43 -0.91
N LYS A 184 5.24 6.39 -1.56
CA LYS A 184 4.43 7.40 -0.87
C LYS A 184 3.10 6.82 -0.40
N GLN A 185 2.95 6.67 0.92
CA GLN A 185 1.74 6.14 1.55
C GLN A 185 0.60 7.17 1.60
N ILE A 186 -0.64 6.69 1.48
CA ILE A 186 -1.89 7.43 1.56
C ILE A 186 -2.79 6.73 2.60
N PRO A 187 -2.55 6.96 3.91
CA PRO A 187 -3.21 6.20 4.98
C PRO A 187 -4.70 6.53 5.15
N ASN A 188 -5.13 7.67 4.62
CA ASN A 188 -6.46 8.24 4.83
C ASN A 188 -7.16 8.46 3.50
N LEU A 189 -7.20 7.43 2.65
CA LEU A 189 -7.85 7.56 1.35
C LEU A 189 -9.36 7.71 1.57
N ARG A 190 -9.89 8.92 1.31
CA ARG A 190 -11.33 9.17 1.41
C ARG A 190 -12.02 8.38 0.30
N ARG A 191 -13.12 7.70 0.63
CA ARG A 191 -13.96 6.97 -0.34
C ARG A 191 -14.40 7.84 -1.51
N ALA A 192 -14.61 9.14 -1.28
CA ALA A 192 -14.95 10.11 -2.32
C ALA A 192 -13.81 10.28 -3.35
N ARG A 193 -12.56 10.40 -2.88
CA ARG A 193 -11.38 10.51 -3.75
C ARG A 193 -11.08 9.20 -4.49
N TYR A 194 -11.36 8.05 -3.87
CA TYR A 194 -11.29 6.77 -4.55
C TYR A 194 -12.36 6.64 -5.64
N ARG A 195 -13.60 7.07 -5.35
CA ARG A 195 -14.67 7.16 -6.35
C ARG A 195 -14.30 8.10 -7.49
N GLU A 196 -13.79 9.29 -7.18
CA GLU A 196 -13.30 10.23 -8.19
C GLU A 196 -12.23 9.63 -9.10
N LEU A 197 -11.29 8.86 -8.52
CA LEU A 197 -10.27 8.12 -9.28
C LEU A 197 -10.83 6.97 -10.13
N LEU A 198 -11.95 6.36 -9.73
CA LEU A 198 -12.66 5.35 -10.52
C LEU A 198 -13.57 5.99 -11.57
N ASP A 199 -14.18 7.12 -11.26
CA ASP A 199 -15.07 7.87 -12.16
C ASP A 199 -14.26 8.51 -13.29
N THR A 200 -12.97 8.79 -13.10
CA THR A 200 -12.07 9.22 -14.19
C THR A 200 -11.80 8.13 -15.24
N LEU A 201 -12.18 6.88 -14.96
CA LEU A 201 -11.94 5.72 -15.81
C LEU A 201 -13.16 5.33 -16.65
N ARG A 202 -14.35 5.86 -16.34
CA ARG A 202 -15.56 5.70 -17.15
C ARG A 202 -15.59 6.73 -18.28
#